data_AF-A0A968KLH6-F1
#
_entry.id   AF-A0A968KLH6-F1
#
_cell.length_a   1.000
_cell.length_b   1.000
_cell.length_c   1.000
_cell.angle_alpha   90.00
_cell.angle_beta   90.00
_cell.angle_gamma   90.00
#
_symmetry.space_group_name_H-M   'P 1'
#
loop_
_entity.id
_entity.type
_entity.pdbx_description
1 polymer ?
#
loop_
_entity_poly.entity_id
_entity_poly.type
_entity_poly.pdbx_seq_one_letter_code
_entity_poly.pdbx_strand_id
1 'polypeptide(L)' 'VGYRIYLEGLKRGVFLRPLGNVIYFLPPLIITREEIQTMMDTAYDCIRAVCST' A
#
# COMPACT_ATOMS: atom_id res chain seq x y z
N VAL A 1 13.34 2.28 -0.82
CA VAL A 1 12.43 1.26 -0.25
C VAL A 1 10.98 1.51 -0.68
N GLY A 2 10.46 2.74 -0.59
CA GLY A 2 9.08 3.06 -0.99
C GLY A 2 8.71 2.69 -2.44
N TYR A 3 9.60 2.91 -3.41
CA TYR A 3 9.33 2.49 -4.81
C TYR A 3 9.15 0.97 -4.97
N ARG A 4 9.90 0.16 -4.21
CA ARG A 4 9.73 -1.31 -4.21
C ARG A 4 8.40 -1.72 -3.61
N ILE A 5 7.96 -1.03 -2.55
CA ILE A 5 6.64 -1.24 -1.92
C ILE A 5 5.51 -0.89 -2.90
N TYR A 6 5.65 0.22 -3.65
CA TYR A 6 4.69 0.58 -4.71
C TYR A 6 4.55 -0.52 -5.76
N LEU A 7 5.66 -1.02 -6.29
CA LEU A 7 5.64 -2.10 -7.30
C LEU A 7 5.02 -3.38 -6.75
N GLU A 8 5.23 -3.69 -5.47
CA GLU A 8 4.61 -4.85 -4.83
C GLU A 8 3.10 -4.67 -4.62
N GLY A 9 2.66 -3.46 -4.26
CA GLY A 9 1.24 -3.10 -4.15
C GLY A 9 0.50 -3.24 -5.48
N LEU A 10 1.12 -2.81 -6.58
CA LEU A 10 0.55 -2.96 -7.91
C LEU A 10 0.26 -4.42 -8.29
N LYS A 11 1.15 -5.36 -7.95
CA LYS A 11 0.93 -6.79 -8.20
C LYS A 11 -0.27 -7.35 -7.43
N ARG A 12 -0.59 -6.73 -6.29
CA ARG A 12 -1.68 -7.11 -5.38
C ARG A 12 -2.96 -6.31 -5.64
N GLY A 13 -2.98 -5.47 -6.68
CA GLY A 13 -4.16 -4.69 -7.07
C GLY A 13 -4.40 -3.43 -6.25
N VAL A 14 -3.43 -2.98 -5.43
CA VAL A 14 -3.56 -1.76 -4.62
C VAL A 14 -2.53 -0.72 -5.05
N PHE A 15 -3.03 0.46 -5.41
CA PHE A 15 -2.20 1.59 -5.78
C PHE A 15 -1.71 2.35 -4.54
N LEU A 16 -0.46 2.11 -4.14
CA LEU A 16 0.20 2.79 -3.03
C LEU A 16 1.01 3.97 -3.53
N ARG A 17 0.89 5.16 -2.92
CA ARG A 17 1.60 6.36 -3.40
C ARG A 17 2.81 6.68 -2.50
N PRO A 18 4.05 6.47 -2.97
CA PRO A 18 5.24 6.74 -2.17
C PRO A 18 5.71 8.20 -2.31
N LEU A 19 6.21 8.76 -1.22
CA LEU A 19 7.04 9.97 -1.15
C LEU A 19 8.38 9.55 -0.54
N GLY A 20 9.34 9.16 -1.39
CA GLY A 20 10.59 8.56 -0.92
C GLY A 20 10.35 7.20 -0.24
N ASN A 21 10.52 7.15 1.09
CA ASN A 21 10.26 5.95 1.91
C ASN A 21 8.99 6.07 2.77
N VAL A 22 8.17 7.09 2.56
CA VAL A 22 6.87 7.26 3.21
C VAL A 22 5.77 6.83 2.23
N ILE A 23 4.84 5.99 2.65
CA ILE A 23 3.63 5.65 1.88
C ILE A 23 2.48 6.47 2.46
N TYR A 24 1.76 7.20 1.61
CA TYR A 24 0.57 7.93 2.01
C TYR A 24 -0.67 7.41 1.29
N PHE A 25 -1.82 7.58 1.94
CA PHE A 25 -3.11 7.12 1.46
C PHE A 25 -4.02 8.31 1.24
N LEU A 26 -4.68 8.33 0.08
CA LEU A 26 -5.71 9.30 -0.24
C LEU A 26 -6.86 8.56 -0.94
N PRO A 27 -7.64 7.78 -0.18
CA PRO A 27 -8.76 7.05 -0.76
C PRO A 27 -9.91 8.00 -1.13
N PRO A 28 -10.85 7.57 -1.98
CA PRO A 28 -12.10 8.30 -2.22
C PRO A 28 -12.89 8.52 -0.92
N LEU A 29 -13.63 9.63 -0.83
CA LEU A 29 -14.42 9.96 0.37
C LEU A 29 -15.59 8.98 0.64
N ILE A 30 -16.00 8.22 -0.38
CA ILE A 30 -17.06 7.21 -0.30
C ILE A 30 -16.54 5.81 0.09
N ILE A 31 -15.23 5.66 0.35
CA ILE A 31 -14.62 4.36 0.63
C ILE A 31 -15.28 3.70 1.85
N THR A 32 -15.55 2.40 1.72
CA THR A 32 -16.12 1.56 2.77
C THR A 32 -15.07 1.09 3.77
N ARG A 33 -15.50 0.58 4.92
CA ARG A 33 -14.59 0.08 5.95
C ARG A 33 -13.84 -1.18 5.47
N GLU A 34 -14.50 -1.99 4.66
CA GLU A 34 -13.98 -3.22 4.06
C GLU A 34 -12.89 -2.91 3.00
N GLU A 35 -13.11 -1.88 2.19
CA GLU A 35 -12.09 -1.38 1.24
C GLU A 35 -10.89 -0.77 1.96
N ILE A 36 -11.11 -0.04 3.06
CA ILE A 36 -10.01 0.45 3.92
C ILE A 36 -9.20 -0.73 4.44
N GLN A 37 -9.85 -1.77 4.96
CA GLN A 37 -9.18 -2.96 5.48
C GLN A 37 -8.31 -3.60 4.39
N THR A 38 -8.86 -3.80 3.20
CA THR A 38 -8.14 -4.36 2.04
C THR A 38 -6.92 -3.52 1.67
N MET A 39 -7.06 -2.20 1.62
CA MET A 39 -5.98 -1.26 1.31
C MET A 39 -4.86 -1.32 2.36
N MET A 40 -5.22 -1.32 3.65
CA MET A 40 -4.27 -1.31 4.77
C MET A 40 -3.54 -2.65 4.90
N ASP A 41 -4.24 -3.77 4.78
CA ASP A 41 -3.64 -5.11 4.84
C ASP A 41 -2.66 -5.32 3.68
N THR A 42 -3.07 -4.92 2.47
CA THR A 42 -2.19 -5.00 1.30
C THR A 42 -0.94 -4.14 1.50
N ALA A 43 -1.08 -2.91 2.02
CA ALA A 43 0.07 -2.06 2.30
C ALA A 43 1.02 -2.67 3.33
N TYR A 44 0.47 -3.24 4.41
CA TYR A 44 1.24 -3.91 5.45
C TYR A 44 2.02 -5.10 4.90
N ASP A 45 1.37 -5.96 4.12
CA ASP A 45 2.02 -7.12 3.52
C ASP A 45 3.10 -6.72 2.51
N CYS A 46 2.88 -5.66 1.73
CA CYS A 46 3.90 -5.13 0.82
C CYS A 46 5.14 -4.64 1.58
N ILE A 47 4.94 -3.91 2.68
CA ILE A 47 6.03 -3.45 3.53
C ILE A 47 6.79 -4.63 4.11
N ARG A 48 6.08 -5.64 4.65
CA ARG A 48 6.72 -6.86 5.15
C ARG A 48 7.50 -7.57 4.05
N ALA A 49 6.90 -7.82 2.90
CA ALA A 49 7.56 -8.53 1.80
C ALA A 49 8.84 -7.81 1.32
N VAL A 50 8.85 -6.47 1.31
CA VAL A 50 10.00 -5.69 0.83
C VAL A 50 11.08 -5.48 1.89
N CYS A 51 10.69 -5.31 3.16
CA CYS A 51 11.59 -4.97 4.26
C CYS A 51 12.08 -6.19 5.06
N SER A 52 11.56 -7.40 4.82
CA SER A 52 12.01 -8.62 5.51
C SER A 52 13.30 -9.21 4.92
N THR A 53 14.25 -8.36 4.50
CA THR A 53 15.58 -8.74 3.98
C THR A 53 16.63 -7.79 4.52
#